data_AF-A0A7K4F286-F1
#
_entry.id   AF-A0A7K4F286-F1
#
_cell.length_a   1.000
_cell.length_b   1.000
_cell.length_c   1.000
_cell.angle_alpha   90.00
_cell.angle_beta   90.00
_cell.angle_gamma   90.00
#
_symmetry.space_group_name_H-M   'P 1'
#
loop_
_entity.id
_entity.type
_entity.pdbx_description
1 polymer ?
#
loop_
_entity_poly.entity_id
_entity_poly.type
_entity_poly.pdbx_seq_one_letter_code
_entity_poly.pdbx_strand_id
1 'polypeptide(L)'
;KGLFGITRKTLPKPVKNLKELSHAIQSVREAIEEEDVEKTIEVFDIFINPAKSGEQMIENFFDEHREIRLWKIRLKDRGQDYLIENKEKMLILFDNIEVTITKKLRNEINYSADKSQ
;
A
#
# COMPACT_ATOMS: atom_id res chain seq x y z
N LYS A 1 13.66 -40.68 -10.44
CA LYS A 1 12.96 -40.21 -9.20
C LYS A 1 13.90 -39.25 -8.48
N GLY A 2 13.47 -38.02 -8.23
CA GLY A 2 14.26 -37.00 -7.51
C GLY A 2 13.65 -35.62 -7.74
N LEU A 3 12.55 -35.36 -7.04
CA LEU A 3 11.75 -34.14 -7.16
C LEU A 3 12.57 -32.91 -6.78
N PHE A 4 12.54 -31.89 -7.64
CA PHE A 4 12.87 -30.50 -7.30
C PHE A 4 11.98 -30.06 -6.15
N GLY A 5 12.47 -30.20 -4.92
CA GLY A 5 11.90 -29.59 -3.73
C GLY A 5 12.17 -28.09 -3.77
N ILE A 6 11.41 -27.35 -4.58
CA ILE A 6 11.29 -25.90 -4.42
C ILE A 6 10.54 -25.71 -3.11
N THR A 7 11.27 -25.67 -2.00
CA THR A 7 10.73 -25.15 -0.75
C THR A 7 10.30 -23.72 -1.06
N ARG A 8 8.97 -23.47 -1.07
CA ARG A 8 8.44 -22.10 -1.07
C ARG A 8 8.94 -21.47 0.23
N LYS A 9 10.13 -20.85 0.21
CA LYS A 9 10.65 -20.09 1.35
C LYS A 9 9.59 -19.05 1.68
N THR A 10 8.93 -19.21 2.81
CA THR A 10 8.01 -18.20 3.35
C THR A 10 8.82 -16.92 3.55
N LEU A 11 8.37 -15.82 2.94
CA LEU A 11 9.05 -14.53 3.09
C LEU A 11 9.04 -14.11 4.55
N PRO A 12 10.08 -13.40 5.03
CA PRO A 12 10.05 -12.76 6.33
C PRO A 12 8.81 -11.87 6.44
N LYS A 13 8.18 -11.85 7.62
CA LYS A 13 6.96 -11.07 7.89
C LYS A 13 7.08 -9.59 7.46
N PRO A 14 8.20 -8.88 7.72
CA PRO A 14 8.36 -7.50 7.23
C PRO A 14 8.28 -7.37 5.71
N VAL A 15 8.95 -8.27 4.98
CA VAL A 15 8.94 -8.29 3.50
C VAL A 15 7.55 -8.60 2.96
N LYS A 16 6.83 -9.55 3.58
CA LYS A 16 5.46 -9.89 3.20
C LYS A 16 4.54 -8.67 3.34
N ASN A 17 4.59 -7.98 4.48
CA ASN A 17 3.74 -6.83 4.73
C ASN A 17 4.04 -5.66 3.76
N LEU A 18 5.32 -5.40 3.46
CA LEU A 18 5.71 -4.36 2.49
C LEU A 18 5.21 -4.68 1.07
N LYS A 19 5.18 -5.96 0.68
CA LYS A 19 4.59 -6.38 -0.61
C LYS A 19 3.08 -6.20 -0.63
N GLU A 20 2.38 -6.56 0.44
CA GLU A 20 0.94 -6.34 0.56
C GLU A 20 0.59 -4.85 0.44
N LEU A 21 1.39 -3.97 1.05
CA LEU A 21 1.21 -2.52 0.93
C LEU A 21 1.48 -2.01 -0.49
N SER A 22 2.52 -2.50 -1.17
CA SER A 22 2.79 -2.18 -2.57
C SER A 22 1.64 -2.61 -3.50
N HIS A 23 1.04 -3.79 -3.28
CA HIS A 23 -0.14 -4.21 -4.04
C HIS A 23 -1.36 -3.31 -3.78
N ALA A 24 -1.61 -2.93 -2.52
CA ALA A 24 -2.70 -2.03 -2.19
C ALA A 24 -2.53 -0.65 -2.86
N ILE A 25 -1.29 -0.15 -2.96
CA ILE A 25 -0.98 1.10 -3.65
C ILE A 25 -1.33 1.01 -5.12
N GLN A 26 -0.96 -0.08 -5.78
CA GLN A 26 -1.30 -0.25 -7.19
C GLN A 26 -2.83 -0.28 -7.39
N SER A 27 -3.55 -1.05 -6.56
CA SER A 27 -5.01 -1.15 -6.66
C SER A 27 -5.73 0.17 -6.41
N VAL A 28 -5.23 1.02 -5.49
CA VAL A 28 -5.88 2.32 -5.24
C VAL A 28 -5.59 3.33 -6.33
N ARG A 29 -4.39 3.30 -6.91
CA ARG A 29 -4.02 4.16 -8.04
C ARG A 29 -4.89 3.85 -9.26
N GLU A 30 -5.04 2.58 -9.60
CA GLU A 30 -5.93 2.12 -10.68
C GLU A 30 -7.37 2.61 -10.44
N ALA A 31 -7.91 2.42 -9.23
CA ALA A 31 -9.25 2.88 -8.89
C ALA A 31 -9.42 4.41 -8.99
N ILE A 32 -8.41 5.19 -8.57
CA ILE A 32 -8.41 6.65 -8.68
C ILE A 32 -8.34 7.08 -10.14
N GLU A 33 -7.52 6.42 -10.95
CA GLU A 33 -7.36 6.69 -12.38
C GLU A 33 -8.65 6.42 -13.16
N GLU A 34 -9.34 5.33 -12.83
CA GLU A 34 -10.64 4.93 -13.39
C GLU A 34 -11.83 5.71 -12.80
N GLU A 35 -11.56 6.59 -11.82
CA GLU A 35 -12.58 7.39 -11.11
C GLU A 35 -13.63 6.53 -10.37
N ASP A 36 -13.26 5.31 -9.99
CA ASP A 36 -14.09 4.39 -9.23
C ASP A 36 -14.05 4.76 -7.74
N VAL A 37 -15.08 5.52 -7.32
CA VAL A 37 -15.23 5.99 -5.94
C VAL A 37 -15.42 4.84 -4.96
N GLU A 38 -16.24 3.84 -5.30
CA GLU A 38 -16.54 2.72 -4.40
C GLU A 38 -15.27 1.90 -4.15
N LYS A 39 -14.54 1.59 -5.22
CA LYS A 39 -13.28 0.87 -5.13
C LYS A 39 -12.21 1.67 -4.39
N THR A 40 -12.10 2.97 -4.66
CA THR A 40 -11.17 3.85 -3.93
C THR A 40 -11.44 3.81 -2.42
N ILE A 41 -12.70 3.94 -2.00
CA ILE A 41 -13.10 3.86 -0.58
C ILE A 41 -12.82 2.48 0.03
N GLU A 42 -13.05 1.40 -0.73
CA GLU A 42 -12.77 0.02 -0.31
C GLU A 42 -11.28 -0.16 -0.04
N VAL A 43 -10.43 0.22 -0.99
CA VAL A 43 -8.97 0.04 -0.89
C VAL A 43 -8.38 0.97 0.18
N PHE A 44 -8.92 2.18 0.37
CA PHE A 44 -8.57 3.05 1.51
C PHE A 44 -8.69 2.35 2.87
N ASP A 45 -9.60 1.38 3.03
CA ASP A 45 -9.70 0.61 4.26
C ASP A 45 -8.43 -0.17 4.60
N ILE A 46 -7.69 -0.65 3.60
CA ILE A 46 -6.44 -1.39 3.80
C ILE A 46 -5.39 -0.51 4.49
N PHE A 47 -5.29 0.75 4.06
CA PHE A 47 -4.33 1.71 4.58
C PHE A 47 -4.68 2.28 5.95
N ILE A 48 -5.97 2.33 6.32
CA ILE A 48 -6.38 2.99 7.57
C ILE A 48 -6.69 2.01 8.71
N ASN A 49 -7.08 0.78 8.39
CA ASN A 49 -7.51 -0.21 9.38
C ASN A 49 -6.29 -0.84 10.06
N PRO A 50 -6.11 -0.70 11.39
CA PRO A 50 -4.99 -1.29 12.12
C PRO A 50 -4.88 -2.82 11.98
N ALA A 51 -5.99 -3.53 11.75
CA ALA A 51 -5.99 -4.97 11.53
C ALA A 51 -5.52 -5.38 10.12
N LYS A 52 -5.30 -4.41 9.22
CA LYS A 52 -4.74 -4.59 7.88
C LYS A 52 -3.34 -3.97 7.81
N SER A 53 -3.12 -2.97 6.96
CA SER A 53 -1.84 -2.25 6.87
C SER A 53 -1.83 -0.95 7.67
N GLY A 54 -2.92 -0.61 8.37
CA GLY A 54 -3.05 0.64 9.11
C GLY A 54 -2.03 0.83 10.22
N GLU A 55 -1.63 -0.23 10.93
CA GLU A 55 -0.57 -0.15 11.93
C GLU A 55 0.76 0.28 11.28
N GLN A 56 1.11 -0.31 10.14
CA GLN A 56 2.33 0.05 9.43
C GLN A 56 2.29 1.47 8.85
N MET A 57 1.12 1.89 8.39
CA MET A 57 0.89 3.26 7.93
C MET A 57 1.06 4.26 9.09
N ILE A 58 0.53 3.97 10.28
CA ILE A 58 0.71 4.82 11.46
C ILE A 58 2.19 4.94 11.85
N GLU A 59 2.94 3.83 11.83
CA GLU A 59 4.35 3.82 12.24
C GLU A 59 5.28 4.54 11.26
N ASN A 60 4.97 4.52 9.95
CA ASN A 60 5.91 4.93 8.90
C ASN A 60 5.43 6.10 8.05
N PHE A 61 4.13 6.38 8.02
CA PHE A 61 3.44 7.29 7.12
C PHE A 61 2.23 7.94 7.83
N PHE A 62 2.46 8.48 9.03
CA PHE A 62 1.40 8.94 9.93
C PHE A 62 0.54 10.05 9.30
N ASP A 63 1.17 11.01 8.64
CA ASP A 63 0.46 12.12 8.00
C ASP A 63 -0.35 11.64 6.80
N GLU A 64 0.19 10.71 6.01
CA GLU A 64 -0.50 10.09 4.88
C GLU A 64 -1.68 9.23 5.35
N HIS A 65 -1.51 8.45 6.43
CA HIS A 65 -2.59 7.70 7.06
C HIS A 65 -3.76 8.62 7.43
N ARG A 66 -3.45 9.75 8.06
CA ARG A 66 -4.45 10.76 8.45
C ARG A 66 -5.14 11.36 7.23
N GLU A 67 -4.39 11.70 6.18
CA GLU A 67 -4.93 12.29 4.97
C GLU A 67 -5.84 11.31 4.21
N ILE A 68 -5.43 10.04 4.06
CA ILE A 68 -6.26 8.98 3.44
C ILE A 68 -7.56 8.78 4.22
N ARG A 69 -7.51 8.81 5.57
CA ARG A 69 -8.72 8.72 6.39
C ARG A 69 -9.67 9.90 6.15
N LEU A 70 -9.15 11.12 6.00
CA LEU A 70 -9.96 12.30 5.68
C LEU A 70 -10.56 12.23 4.27
N TRP A 71 -9.80 11.75 3.28
CA TRP A 71 -10.31 11.52 1.94
C TRP A 71 -11.43 10.48 1.92
N LYS A 72 -11.30 9.38 2.66
CA LYS A 72 -12.36 8.38 2.78
C LYS A 72 -13.68 8.98 3.27
N ILE A 73 -13.62 9.89 4.26
CA ILE A 73 -14.81 10.59 4.77
C ILE A 73 -15.41 11.49 3.69
N ARG A 74 -14.57 12.29 3.01
CA ARG A 74 -15.04 13.23 1.99
C ARG A 74 -15.56 12.54 0.74
N LEU A 75 -14.97 11.42 0.31
CA LEU A 75 -15.48 10.61 -0.80
C LEU A 75 -16.85 10.02 -0.48
N LYS A 76 -17.11 9.60 0.76
CA LYS A 76 -18.45 9.14 1.19
C LYS A 76 -19.50 10.24 1.16
N ASP A 77 -19.10 11.50 1.32
CA ASP A 77 -20.00 12.66 1.36
C ASP A 77 -20.21 13.29 -0.03
N ARG A 78 -19.12 13.46 -0.78
CA ARG A 78 -19.08 14.23 -2.03
C ARG A 78 -18.91 13.38 -3.29
N GLY A 79 -18.63 12.09 -3.16
CA GLY A 79 -18.57 11.16 -4.29
C GLY A 79 -17.52 11.51 -5.35
N GLN A 80 -17.90 11.34 -6.61
CA GLN A 80 -17.00 11.39 -7.77
C GLN A 80 -16.42 12.79 -8.02
N ASP A 81 -17.19 13.85 -7.80
CA ASP A 81 -16.70 15.23 -7.98
C ASP A 81 -15.49 15.50 -7.09
N TYR A 82 -15.54 15.04 -5.83
CA TYR A 82 -14.40 15.17 -4.91
C TYR A 82 -13.19 14.36 -5.36
N LEU A 83 -13.42 13.15 -5.90
CA LEU A 83 -12.36 12.31 -6.42
C LEU A 83 -11.64 13.00 -7.59
N ILE A 84 -12.40 13.51 -8.56
CA ILE A 84 -11.86 14.21 -9.75
C ILE A 84 -11.05 15.44 -9.33
N GLU A 85 -11.63 16.30 -8.47
CA GLU A 85 -10.97 17.53 -7.98
C GLU A 85 -9.64 17.26 -7.26
N ASN A 86 -9.49 16.10 -6.63
CA ASN A 86 -8.33 15.79 -5.78
C ASN A 86 -7.44 14.68 -6.36
N LYS A 87 -7.76 14.18 -7.56
CA LYS A 87 -7.14 13.02 -8.21
C LYS A 87 -5.62 13.10 -8.23
N GLU A 88 -5.07 14.20 -8.74
CA GLU A 88 -3.62 14.44 -8.83
C GLU A 88 -2.94 14.39 -7.46
N LYS A 89 -3.52 15.05 -6.45
CA LYS A 89 -3.00 15.05 -5.08
C LYS A 89 -2.99 13.65 -4.47
N MET A 90 -4.03 12.86 -4.73
CA MET A 90 -4.12 11.48 -4.23
C MET A 90 -3.04 10.60 -4.87
N LEU A 91 -2.87 10.68 -6.20
CA LEU A 91 -1.86 9.90 -6.93
C LEU A 91 -0.45 10.24 -6.46
N ILE A 92 -0.11 11.53 -6.31
CA ILE A 92 1.20 11.97 -5.82
C ILE A 92 1.50 11.41 -4.42
N LEU A 93 0.50 11.41 -3.53
CA LEU A 93 0.67 10.84 -2.19
C LEU A 93 1.02 9.35 -2.26
N PHE A 94 0.33 8.57 -3.08
CA PHE A 94 0.59 7.14 -3.21
C PHE A 94 1.92 6.83 -3.91
N ASP A 95 2.34 7.63 -4.90
CA ASP A 95 3.67 7.52 -5.52
C ASP A 95 4.79 7.73 -4.48
N ASN A 96 4.66 8.72 -3.61
CA ASN A 96 5.65 9.01 -2.56
C ASN A 96 5.78 7.86 -1.54
N ILE A 97 4.64 7.25 -1.16
CA ILE A 97 4.63 6.06 -0.30
C ILE A 97 5.32 4.90 -1.02
N GLU A 98 5.01 4.66 -2.29
CA GLU A 98 5.56 3.56 -3.09
C GLU A 98 7.08 3.65 -3.24
N VAL A 99 7.61 4.85 -3.51
CA VAL A 99 9.06 5.10 -3.56
C VAL A 99 9.73 4.69 -2.25
N THR A 100 9.11 5.01 -1.12
CA THR A 100 9.64 4.68 0.21
C THR A 100 9.58 3.18 0.47
N ILE A 101 8.47 2.51 0.13
CA ILE A 101 8.32 1.06 0.27
C ILE A 101 9.33 0.31 -0.61
N THR A 102 9.51 0.75 -1.85
CA THR A 102 10.45 0.13 -2.80
C THR A 102 11.89 0.20 -2.28
N LYS A 103 12.28 1.34 -1.69
CA LYS A 103 13.58 1.48 -1.01
C LYS A 103 13.71 0.50 0.17
N LYS A 104 12.69 0.40 1.02
CA LYS A 104 12.69 -0.55 2.16
C LYS A 104 12.77 -2.00 1.70
N LEU A 105 11.97 -2.41 0.71
CA LEU A 105 11.99 -3.75 0.14
C LEU A 105 13.37 -4.13 -0.39
N ARG A 106 14.02 -3.23 -1.14
CA ARG A 106 15.38 -3.47 -1.67
C ARG A 106 16.38 -3.70 -0.53
N ASN A 107 16.31 -2.90 0.53
CA ASN A 107 17.22 -3.02 1.67
C ASN A 107 17.00 -4.34 2.43
N GLU A 108 15.75 -4.72 2.69
CA GLU A 108 15.41 -5.97 3.38
C GLU A 108 15.84 -7.21 2.58
N ILE A 109 15.64 -7.20 1.26
CA ILE A 109 16.08 -8.30 0.39
C ILE A 109 17.60 -8.44 0.43
N ASN A 110 18.34 -7.34 0.28
CA ASN A 110 19.80 -7.34 0.31
C ASN A 110 20.34 -7.83 1.67
N TYR A 111 19.75 -7.37 2.78
CA TYR A 111 20.12 -7.82 4.13
C TYR A 111 19.86 -9.33 4.34
N SER A 112 18.73 -9.84 3.82
CA SER A 112 18.40 -11.27 3.94
C SER A 112 19.31 -12.19 3.12
N ALA A 113 19.86 -11.70 2.00
CA ALA A 113 20.81 -12.42 1.17
C ALA A 113 22.18 -12.56 1.84
N ASP A 114 22.63 -11.52 2.53
CA ASP A 114 23.93 -11.47 3.22
C ASP A 114 23.99 -12.45 4.41
N LYS A 115 22.88 -12.63 5.15
CA LYS A 115 22.78 -13.61 6.26
C LYS A 115 22.66 -15.08 5.82
N SER A 116 22.50 -15.34 4.53
CA SER A 116 22.36 -16.70 3.99
C SER A 116 23.70 -17.27 3.46
N GLN A 117 24.80 -16.52 3.58
CA GLN A 117 26.17 -16.94 3.29
C GLN A 117 26.91 -17.31 4.59
#